data_AF-J6YXH2-F1
#
_entry.id   AF-J6YXH2-F1
#
_cell.length_a   1.000
_cell.length_b   1.000
_cell.length_c   1.000
_cell.angle_alpha   90.00
_cell.angle_beta   90.00
_cell.angle_gamma   90.00
#
_symmetry.space_group_name_H-M   'P 1'
#
loop_
_entity.id
_entity.type
_entity.pdbx_description
1 polymer ?
#
loop_
_entity_poly.entity_id
_entity_poly.type
_entity_poly.pdbx_seq_one_letter_code
_entity_poly.pdbx_strand_id
1 'polypeptide(L)' 'MLLFSVFTIPISLFLNRQTDERITNILFNYSQPLFLLFLGSCRFHRWVKLVLLFLGYILYGYMCLYYMIGFHNHHWGN' A
#
# COMPACT_ATOMS: atom_id res chain seq x y z
N MET A 1 -13.95 -1.45 -3.06
CA MET A 1 -12.82 -1.29 -2.11
C MET A 1 -11.50 -1.02 -2.82
N LEU A 2 -11.10 -1.81 -3.83
CA LEU A 2 -9.87 -1.55 -4.61
C LEU A 2 -9.80 -0.15 -5.26
N LEU A 3 -10.95 0.40 -5.67
CA LEU A 3 -11.04 1.75 -6.24
C LEU A 3 -10.65 2.84 -5.22
N PHE A 4 -11.07 2.70 -3.96
CA PHE A 4 -10.67 3.62 -2.90
C PHE A 4 -9.17 3.51 -2.61
N SER A 5 -8.58 2.32 -2.76
CA SER A 5 -7.15 2.14 -2.53
C SER A 5 -6.25 2.79 -3.57
N VAL A 6 -6.77 3.09 -4.77
CA VAL A 6 -5.99 3.80 -5.79
C VAL A 6 -5.84 5.29 -5.44
N PHE A 7 -6.79 5.89 -4.70
CA PHE A 7 -6.71 7.29 -4.30
C PHE A 7 -5.66 7.57 -3.22
N THR A 8 -5.21 6.57 -2.46
CA THR A 8 -4.15 6.79 -1.47
C THR A 8 -2.79 7.01 -2.11
N ILE A 9 -2.58 6.51 -3.33
CA ILE A 9 -1.31 6.68 -4.06
C ILE A 9 -1.06 8.15 -4.40
N PRO A 10 -1.95 8.88 -5.09
CA PRO A 10 -1.72 10.30 -5.37
C PRO A 10 -1.64 11.15 -4.09
N ILE A 11 -2.39 10.79 -3.04
CA ILE A 11 -2.28 11.47 -1.73
C ILE A 11 -0.90 11.24 -1.12
N SER A 12 -0.41 10.00 -1.13
CA SER A 12 0.93 9.64 -0.64
C SER A 12 2.02 10.36 -1.43
N LEU A 13 1.91 10.42 -2.76
CA LEU A 13 2.84 11.17 -3.60
C LEU A 13 2.83 12.66 -3.28
N PHE A 14 1.64 13.24 -3.04
CA PHE A 14 1.52 14.65 -2.67
C PHE A 14 2.15 14.95 -1.31
N LEU A 15 1.88 14.12 -0.30
CA LEU A 15 2.40 14.30 1.06
C LEU A 15 3.92 14.12 1.13
N ASN A 16 4.46 13.18 0.35
CA ASN A 16 5.90 12.89 0.33
C ASN A 16 6.67 13.71 -0.71
N ARG A 17 6.03 14.65 -1.42
CA ARG A 17 6.67 15.43 -2.51
C ARG A 17 7.89 16.26 -2.06
N GLN A 18 7.94 16.63 -0.78
CA GLN A 18 9.01 17.44 -0.18
C GLN A 18 10.04 16.57 0.56
N THR A 19 9.83 15.26 0.62
CA THR A 19 10.76 14.32 1.24
C THR A 19 11.76 13.81 0.20
N ASP A 20 12.88 13.24 0.65
CA ASP A 20 13.87 12.58 -0.23
C ASP A 20 13.37 11.27 -0.85
N GLU A 21 12.11 10.90 -0.59
CA GLU A 21 11.56 9.63 -1.01
C GLU A 21 11.24 9.62 -2.51
N ARG A 22 11.80 8.65 -3.23
CA ARG A 22 11.60 8.53 -4.68
C ARG A 22 10.18 8.07 -4.98
N ILE A 23 9.54 8.72 -5.93
CA ILE A 23 8.22 8.34 -6.47
C ILE A 23 8.16 6.85 -6.83
N THR A 24 9.22 6.31 -7.43
CA THR A 24 9.33 4.89 -7.80
C THR A 24 9.20 3.95 -6.60
N ASN A 25 9.73 4.33 -5.43
CA ASN A 25 9.67 3.52 -4.23
C ASN A 25 8.24 3.50 -3.67
N ILE A 26 7.58 4.65 -3.63
CA ILE A 26 6.18 4.77 -3.19
C ILE A 26 5.29 3.89 -4.07
N LEU A 27 5.43 3.99 -5.39
CA LEU A 27 4.68 3.18 -6.34
C LEU A 27 4.96 1.68 -6.19
N PHE A 28 6.24 1.31 -6.05
CA PHE A 28 6.62 -0.09 -5.86
C PHE A 28 6.08 -0.67 -4.55
N ASN A 29 6.16 0.09 -3.46
CA ASN A 29 5.68 -0.33 -2.14
C ASN A 29 4.16 -0.49 -2.10
N TYR A 30 3.40 0.36 -2.82
CA TYR A 30 1.97 0.16 -3.00
C TYR A 30 1.64 -0.99 -3.97
N SER A 31 2.51 -1.32 -4.92
CA SER A 31 2.26 -2.41 -5.88
C SER A 31 2.19 -3.79 -5.22
N GLN A 32 3.01 -4.04 -4.18
CA GLN A 32 3.06 -5.32 -3.46
C GLN A 32 1.72 -5.70 -2.80
N PRO A 33 1.11 -4.87 -1.93
CA PRO A 33 -0.18 -5.18 -1.35
C PRO A 33 -1.30 -5.20 -2.39
N LEU A 34 -1.27 -4.33 -3.39
CA LEU A 34 -2.28 -4.34 -4.46
C LEU A 34 -2.21 -5.64 -5.28
N PHE A 35 -1.02 -6.16 -5.53
CA PHE A 35 -0.83 -7.45 -6.20
C PHE A 35 -1.40 -8.60 -5.37
N LEU A 36 -1.17 -8.62 -4.05
CA LEU A 36 -1.77 -9.63 -3.17
C LEU A 36 -3.30 -9.53 -3.14
N LEU A 37 -3.86 -8.33 -3.10
CA LEU A 37 -5.31 -8.11 -3.16
C LEU A 37 -5.91 -8.54 -4.51
N PHE A 38 -5.20 -8.27 -5.61
CA PHE A 38 -5.56 -8.73 -6.94
C PHE A 38 -5.56 -10.27 -7.01
N LEU A 39 -4.45 -10.91 -6.58
CA LEU A 39 -4.36 -12.37 -6.54
C LEU A 39 -5.46 -12.97 -5.65
N GLY A 40 -5.70 -12.43 -4.45
CA GLY A 40 -6.77 -12.89 -3.56
C GLY A 40 -8.19 -12.75 -4.16
N SER A 41 -8.36 -11.90 -5.17
CA SER A 41 -9.61 -11.74 -5.91
C SER A 41 -9.78 -12.79 -7.04
N CYS A 42 -8.67 -13.30 -7.60
CA CYS A 42 -8.66 -14.34 -8.64
C CYS A 42 -9.22 -15.69 -8.15
N ARG A 43 -9.45 -16.64 -9.06
CA ARG A 43 -10.16 -17.90 -8.77
C ARG A 43 -9.27 -18.95 -8.05
N PHE A 44 -8.92 -18.68 -6.80
CA PHE A 44 -8.18 -19.60 -5.91
C PHE A 44 -9.10 -20.35 -4.94
N HIS A 45 -8.52 -21.37 -4.28
CA HIS A 45 -9.14 -22.05 -3.15
C HIS A 45 -9.49 -21.05 -2.03
N ARG A 46 -10.61 -21.28 -1.33
CA ARG A 46 -11.19 -20.35 -0.34
C ARG A 46 -10.18 -19.89 0.72
N TRP A 47 -9.40 -20.80 1.27
CA TRP A 47 -8.38 -20.47 2.28
C TRP A 47 -7.25 -19.61 1.72
N VAL A 48 -6.77 -19.93 0.52
CA VAL A 48 -5.70 -19.18 -0.15
C VAL A 48 -6.18 -17.75 -0.43
N LYS A 49 -7.42 -17.57 -0.90
CA LYS A 49 -8.03 -16.25 -1.04
C LYS A 49 -8.01 -15.46 0.25
N LEU A 50 -8.49 -16.06 1.35
CA LEU A 50 -8.59 -15.37 2.63
C LEU A 50 -7.21 -14.93 3.13
N VAL A 51 -6.20 -15.80 3.03
CA VAL A 51 -4.82 -15.48 3.42
C VAL A 51 -4.26 -14.33 2.56
N LEU A 52 -4.41 -14.40 1.23
CA LEU A 52 -3.92 -13.37 0.32
C LEU A 52 -4.59 -12.02 0.54
N LEU A 53 -5.92 -12.02 0.72
CA LEU A 53 -6.67 -10.80 1.00
C LEU A 53 -6.26 -10.21 2.36
N PHE A 54 -6.17 -11.04 3.40
CA PHE A 54 -5.78 -10.60 4.73
C PHE A 54 -4.38 -9.98 4.75
N LEU A 55 -3.39 -10.66 4.18
CA LEU A 55 -2.03 -10.12 4.04
C LEU A 55 -1.99 -8.84 3.20
N GLY A 56 -2.72 -8.83 2.08
CA GLY A 56 -2.83 -7.66 1.22
C GLY A 56 -3.38 -6.44 1.96
N TYR A 57 -4.45 -6.62 2.76
CA TYR A 57 -5.03 -5.52 3.55
C TYR A 57 -4.13 -5.03 4.68
N ILE A 58 -3.42 -5.93 5.39
CA ILE A 58 -2.46 -5.53 6.43
C ILE A 58 -1.33 -4.71 5.84
N LEU A 59 -0.70 -5.22 4.77
CA LEU A 59 0.41 -4.52 4.12
C LEU A 59 -0.06 -3.21 3.50
N TYR A 60 -1.25 -3.19 2.92
CA TYR A 60 -1.84 -1.96 2.39
C TYR A 60 -2.06 -0.91 3.49
N GLY A 61 -2.64 -1.33 4.62
CA GLY A 61 -2.84 -0.47 5.79
C GLY A 61 -1.51 0.09 6.31
N TYR A 62 -0.49 -0.76 6.42
CA TYR A 62 0.86 -0.34 6.80
C TYR A 62 1.42 0.73 5.86
N MET A 63 1.29 0.55 4.53
CA MET A 63 1.77 1.56 3.57
C MET A 63 1.03 2.88 3.70
N CYS A 64 -0.28 2.86 3.98
CA CYS A 64 -1.03 4.08 4.27
C CYS A 64 -0.52 4.77 5.55
N LEU A 65 -0.25 4.04 6.62
CA LEU A 65 0.34 4.62 7.84
C LEU A 65 1.73 5.22 7.55
N TYR A 66 2.56 4.49 6.82
CA TYR A 66 3.93 4.90 6.49
C TYR A 66 3.94 6.17 5.62
N TYR A 67 3.15 6.20 4.54
CA TYR A 67 3.20 7.29 3.56
C TYR A 67 2.26 8.45 3.85
N MET A 68 1.13 8.25 4.51
CA MET A 68 0.16 9.33 4.74
C MET A 68 0.28 9.96 6.13
N ILE A 69 0.79 9.21 7.11
CA ILE A 69 0.90 9.67 8.51
C ILE A 69 2.37 9.82 8.92
N GLY A 70 3.31 9.18 8.21
CA GLY A 70 4.72 9.16 8.59
C GLY A 70 5.06 8.13 9.66
N PHE A 71 4.21 7.10 9.85
CA PHE A 71 4.47 6.04 10.82
C PHE A 71 5.67 5.19 10.41
N HIS A 72 6.75 5.25 11.19
CA HIS A 72 8.06 4.64 10.87
C HIS A 72 8.69 5.15 9.55
N ASN A 73 8.19 6.26 8.99
CA ASN A 73 8.81 6.86 7.82
C ASN A 73 9.96 7.78 8.24
N HIS A 74 11.19 7.29 8.08
CA HIS A 74 12.41 8.03 8.40
C HIS A 74 12.54 9.34 7.60
N HIS A 75 11.88 9.44 6.44
CA HIS A 75 11.90 10.65 5.62
C HIS A 75 11.02 11.78 6.20
N TRP A 76 10.17 11.50 7.18
CA TRP A 76 9.32 12.49 7.85
C TRP A 76 10.01 13.12 9.07
N GLY A 77 11.18 12.63 9.49
CA GLY A 77 11.95 13.18 10.61
C GLY A 77 11.34 12.95 12.00
N ASN A 78 10.43 11.96 12.11
CA ASN A 78 9.79 11.54 13.36
C ASN A 78 10.66 10.59 14.19
#